data_AF-A0A136LAP1-F1
#
_entry.id   AF-A0A136LAP1-F1
#
_cell.length_a   1.000
_cell.length_b   1.000
_cell.length_c   1.000
_cell.angle_alpha   90.00
_cell.angle_beta   90.00
_cell.angle_gamma   90.00
#
_symmetry.space_group_name_H-M   'P 1'
#
loop_
_entity.id
_entity.type
_entity.pdbx_description
1 polymer ?
#
loop_
_entity_poly.entity_id
_entity_poly.type
_entity_poly.pdbx_seq_one_letter_code
_entity_poly.pdbx_strand_id
1 'polypeptide(L)'
;MADNLLRTIGLMGVVVGLGFCFINGLLSCWIGRTPLPPVPSPNERIEAQVTEVNPGAMSSMDHDVTIKARQSRFGGDVVLQTSGAGEVRITWQNDSEVALRIPRRATIRHFQNGIWVDGRWIKVKLDLY
;
A
#
# COMPACT_ATOMS: atom_id res chain seq x y z
N MET A 1 9.55 50.85 2.14
CA MET A 1 10.26 49.89 1.26
C MET A 1 10.26 48.46 1.80
N ALA A 2 10.33 48.25 3.12
CA ALA A 2 10.32 46.91 3.73
C ALA A 2 9.03 46.09 3.51
N ASP A 3 7.86 46.73 3.48
CA ASP A 3 6.56 46.04 3.32
C ASP A 3 6.37 45.37 1.94
N ASN A 4 6.89 46.02 0.88
CA ASN A 4 6.82 45.45 -0.47
C ASN A 4 7.74 44.23 -0.59
N LEU A 5 8.92 44.28 0.04
CA LEU A 5 9.87 43.17 0.04
C LEU A 5 9.29 41.94 0.77
N LEU A 6 8.64 42.15 1.92
CA LEU A 6 8.01 41.07 2.70
C LEU A 6 6.85 40.43 1.94
N ARG A 7 6.02 41.23 1.25
CA ARG A 7 4.94 40.73 0.37
C ARG A 7 5.47 39.95 -0.82
N THR A 8 6.55 40.40 -1.45
CA THR A 8 7.18 39.69 -2.57
C THR A 8 7.78 38.35 -2.12
N ILE A 9 8.42 38.29 -0.96
CA ILE A 9 8.94 37.04 -0.38
C ILE A 9 7.79 36.07 -0.05
N GLY A 10 6.69 36.58 0.54
CA GLY A 10 5.50 35.78 0.81
C GLY A 10 4.86 35.22 -0.47
N LEU A 11 4.74 36.03 -1.52
CA LEU A 11 4.23 35.60 -2.82
C LEU A 11 5.11 34.53 -3.48
N MET A 12 6.44 34.70 -3.43
CA MET A 12 7.39 33.69 -3.92
C MET A 12 7.24 32.36 -3.16
N GLY A 13 7.10 32.42 -1.83
CA GLY A 13 6.85 31.23 -1.00
C GLY A 13 5.56 30.51 -1.36
N VAL A 14 4.47 31.24 -1.64
CA VAL A 14 3.19 30.67 -2.07
C VAL A 14 3.30 30.03 -3.46
N VAL A 15 3.98 30.67 -4.41
CA VAL A 15 4.18 30.13 -5.77
C VAL A 15 5.03 28.85 -5.73
N VAL A 16 6.10 28.83 -4.93
CA VAL A 16 6.94 27.64 -4.75
C VAL A 16 6.16 26.52 -4.06
N GLY A 17 5.39 26.85 -3.02
CA GLY A 17 4.54 25.88 -2.31
C GLY A 17 3.47 25.27 -3.22
N LEU A 18 2.78 26.10 -4.01
CA LEU A 18 1.78 25.64 -4.99
C LEU A 18 2.42 24.80 -6.10
N GLY A 19 3.58 25.19 -6.62
CA GLY A 19 4.34 24.41 -7.60
C GLY A 19 4.74 23.04 -7.06
N PHE A 20 5.21 22.97 -5.82
CA PHE A 20 5.56 21.70 -5.17
C PHE A 20 4.34 20.81 -4.96
N CYS A 21 3.21 21.35 -4.52
CA CYS A 21 1.95 20.61 -4.40
C CYS A 21 1.44 20.10 -5.75
N PHE A 22 1.56 20.91 -6.82
CA PHE A 22 1.11 20.53 -8.16
C PHE A 22 1.99 19.42 -8.76
N ILE A 23 3.31 19.50 -8.59
CA ILE A 23 4.25 18.46 -9.06
C ILE A 23 4.03 17.16 -8.29
N ASN A 24 3.87 17.20 -6.97
CA ASN A 24 3.57 15.99 -6.19
C ASN A 24 2.19 15.41 -6.51
N GLY A 25 1.20 16.26 -6.76
CA GLY A 25 -0.13 15.85 -7.23
C GLY A 25 -0.05 15.15 -8.58
N LEU A 26 0.70 15.72 -9.54
CA LEU A 26 0.94 15.11 -10.84
C LEU A 26 1.70 13.79 -10.73
N LEU A 27 2.79 13.72 -9.95
CA LEU A 27 3.54 12.48 -9.70
C LEU A 27 2.65 11.39 -9.10
N SER A 28 1.72 11.76 -8.21
CA SER A 28 0.75 10.83 -7.63
C SER A 28 -0.27 10.34 -8.66
N CYS A 29 -0.64 11.16 -9.65
CA CYS A 29 -1.52 10.75 -10.76
C CYS A 29 -0.86 9.73 -11.71
N TRP A 30 0.48 9.68 -11.76
CA TRP A 30 1.21 8.70 -12.57
C TRP A 30 1.34 7.33 -11.91
N ILE A 31 1.07 7.23 -10.60
CA ILE A 31 1.08 5.97 -9.89
C ILE A 31 -0.27 5.27 -10.12
N GLY A 32 -0.30 4.35 -11.07
CA GLY A 32 -1.47 3.51 -11.33
C GLY A 32 -1.65 2.51 -10.19
N ARG A 33 -2.81 2.50 -9.55
CA ARG A 33 -3.17 1.49 -8.54
C ARG A 33 -4.29 0.61 -9.08
N THR A 34 -4.03 -0.68 -9.21
CA THR A 34 -5.02 -1.66 -9.69
C THR A 34 -5.32 -2.66 -8.57
N PRO A 35 -6.51 -2.60 -7.95
CA PRO A 35 -6.90 -3.61 -6.98
C PRO A 35 -7.19 -4.94 -7.69
N LEU A 36 -6.60 -6.02 -7.18
CA LEU A 36 -6.90 -7.38 -7.59
C LEU A 36 -8.16 -7.90 -6.86
N PRO A 37 -8.81 -8.97 -7.38
CA PRO A 37 -9.96 -9.57 -6.73
C PRO A 37 -9.64 -9.96 -5.28
N PRO A 38 -10.55 -9.68 -4.33
CA PRO A 38 -10.35 -10.09 -2.95
C PRO A 38 -10.33 -11.61 -2.84
N VAL A 39 -9.45 -12.12 -1.98
CA VAL A 39 -9.34 -13.54 -1.65
C VAL A 39 -10.09 -13.77 -0.32
N PRO A 40 -11.28 -14.39 -0.34
CA PRO A 40 -12.05 -14.64 0.87
C PRO A 40 -11.40 -15.73 1.73
N SER A 41 -11.42 -15.52 3.05
CA SER A 41 -11.12 -16.55 4.05
C SER A 41 -12.18 -17.66 4.01
N PRO A 42 -11.89 -18.86 4.55
CA PRO A 42 -12.87 -19.94 4.67
C PRO A 42 -14.16 -19.54 5.41
N ASN A 43 -14.08 -18.58 6.35
CA ASN A 43 -15.23 -18.01 7.08
C ASN A 43 -16.00 -16.92 6.32
N GLU A 44 -15.56 -16.49 5.13
CA GLU A 44 -16.08 -15.37 4.31
C GLU A 44 -16.14 -13.97 4.97
N ARG A 45 -15.88 -13.85 6.28
CA ARG A 45 -15.90 -12.57 7.01
C ARG A 45 -14.65 -11.73 6.80
N ILE A 46 -13.55 -12.35 6.39
CA ILE A 46 -12.25 -11.72 6.16
C ILE A 46 -11.85 -11.91 4.71
N GLU A 47 -11.31 -10.87 4.09
CA GLU A 47 -10.84 -10.88 2.72
C GLU A 47 -9.42 -10.29 2.64
N ALA A 48 -8.58 -10.82 1.77
CA ALA A 48 -7.27 -10.25 1.50
C ALA A 48 -7.27 -9.63 0.11
N GLN A 49 -6.82 -8.38 0.00
CA GLN A 49 -6.78 -7.64 -1.26
C GLN A 49 -5.34 -7.27 -1.60
N VAL A 50 -4.92 -7.57 -2.82
CA VAL A 50 -3.66 -7.04 -3.36
C VAL A 50 -3.97 -5.81 -4.18
N THR A 51 -3.16 -4.77 -4.05
CA THR A 51 -3.15 -3.63 -4.95
C THR A 51 -1.82 -3.63 -5.69
N GLU A 52 -1.88 -3.79 -7.01
CA GLU A 52 -0.72 -3.58 -7.86
C GLU A 52 -0.48 -2.08 -8.00
N VAL A 53 0.74 -1.66 -7.72
CA VAL A 53 1.17 -0.27 -7.79
C VAL A 53 2.18 -0.16 -8.94
N ASN A 54 1.76 0.47 -10.03
CA ASN A 54 2.63 0.81 -11.14
C ASN A 54 3.15 2.24 -10.94
N PRO A 55 4.42 2.43 -10.51
CA PRO A 55 5.01 3.76 -10.33
C PRO A 55 5.25 4.54 -11.65
N GLY A 56 4.80 4.03 -12.80
CA GLY A 56 4.89 4.68 -14.10
C GLY A 56 5.94 4.05 -15.01
N ALA A 57 6.08 4.63 -16.21
CA ALA A 57 6.66 4.02 -17.43
C ALA A 57 8.09 3.46 -17.37
N MET A 58 8.81 3.56 -16.26
CA MET A 58 10.20 3.09 -16.12
C MET A 58 10.57 2.46 -14.78
N SER A 59 9.64 2.29 -13.84
CA SER A 59 9.97 1.80 -12.49
C SER A 59 9.28 0.47 -12.19
N SER A 60 9.98 -0.41 -11.49
CA SER A 60 9.51 -1.72 -11.05
C SER A 60 8.09 -1.67 -10.51
N MET A 61 7.26 -2.66 -10.84
CA MET A 61 5.96 -2.82 -10.19
C MET A 61 6.17 -3.06 -8.70
N ASP A 62 5.53 -2.22 -7.89
CA ASP A 62 5.42 -2.40 -6.46
C ASP A 62 4.07 -3.06 -6.17
N HIS A 63 3.98 -3.89 -5.14
CA HIS A 63 2.71 -4.48 -4.69
C HIS A 63 2.45 -4.12 -3.24
N ASP A 64 1.26 -3.56 -3.01
CA ASP A 64 0.71 -3.28 -1.70
C ASP A 64 -0.35 -4.33 -1.38
N VAL A 65 -0.03 -5.29 -0.52
CA VAL A 65 -1.03 -6.26 -0.04
C VAL A 65 -1.67 -5.71 1.21
N THR A 66 -3.00 -5.62 1.22
CA THR A 66 -3.83 -5.20 2.35
C THR A 66 -4.82 -6.29 2.74
N ILE A 67 -4.82 -6.73 3.99
CA ILE A 67 -5.82 -7.68 4.51
C ILE A 67 -6.90 -6.88 5.24
N LYS A 68 -8.18 -7.06 4.84
CA LYS A 68 -9.32 -6.31 5.36
C LYS A 68 -10.43 -7.27 5.80
N ALA A 69 -11.07 -7.02 6.95
CA ALA A 69 -12.34 -7.69 7.24
C ALA A 69 -13.52 -6.92 6.65
N ARG A 70 -14.47 -7.67 6.10
CA ARG A 70 -15.70 -7.19 5.47
C ARG A 70 -16.58 -6.35 6.41
N GLN A 71 -16.38 -6.48 7.72
CA GLN A 71 -17.18 -5.84 8.77
C GLN A 71 -16.35 -5.35 9.98
N SER A 72 -15.14 -4.81 9.79
CA SER A 72 -14.35 -4.36 10.96
C SER A 72 -14.72 -2.95 11.45
N ARG A 73 -15.07 -2.83 12.75
CA ARG A 73 -15.02 -1.56 13.51
C ARG A 73 -13.62 -1.24 14.05
N PHE A 74 -12.73 -2.22 14.08
CA PHE A 74 -11.38 -2.10 14.62
C PHE A 74 -10.38 -2.24 13.46
N GLY A 75 -9.96 -1.10 12.92
CA GLY A 75 -9.03 -1.05 11.79
C GLY A 75 -7.70 -1.70 12.13
N GLY A 76 -7.30 -2.66 11.30
CA GLY A 76 -6.00 -3.30 11.34
C GLY A 76 -5.68 -3.75 9.93
N ASP A 77 -4.77 -3.03 9.28
CA ASP A 77 -4.34 -3.30 7.91
C ASP A 77 -2.90 -3.85 7.97
N VAL A 78 -2.66 -5.07 7.48
CA VAL A 78 -1.28 -5.45 7.12
C VAL A 78 -1.03 -4.84 5.77
N VAL A 79 -0.06 -3.93 5.69
CA VAL A 79 0.48 -3.46 4.42
C VAL A 79 1.79 -4.18 4.19
N LEU A 80 1.81 -5.13 3.26
CA LEU A 80 3.07 -5.64 2.73
C LEU A 80 3.39 -4.86 1.47
N GLN A 81 4.53 -4.18 1.49
CA GLN A 81 5.05 -3.47 0.33
C GLN A 81 6.23 -4.23 -0.25
N THR A 82 6.08 -4.68 -1.49
CA THR A 82 7.15 -5.35 -2.22
C THR A 82 7.49 -4.63 -3.50
N SER A 83 8.76 -4.64 -3.87
CA SER A 83 9.25 -4.01 -5.10
C SER A 83 9.89 -5.05 -6.02
N GLY A 84 9.56 -5.02 -7.31
CA GLY A 84 10.08 -5.96 -8.30
C GLY A 84 9.59 -7.39 -8.09
N ALA A 85 8.49 -7.56 -7.34
CA ALA A 85 7.98 -8.84 -6.90
C ALA A 85 7.23 -9.63 -7.99
N GLY A 86 6.98 -9.08 -9.17
CA GLY A 86 6.29 -9.83 -10.23
C GLY A 86 4.85 -10.16 -9.85
N GLU A 87 4.52 -11.41 -9.53
CA GLU A 87 3.19 -11.84 -9.07
C GLU A 87 3.24 -12.14 -7.57
N VAL A 88 2.34 -11.54 -6.77
CA VAL A 88 2.17 -11.91 -5.35
C VAL A 88 0.93 -12.77 -5.22
N ARG A 89 1.10 -13.99 -4.70
CA ARG A 89 -0.02 -14.92 -4.49
C ARG A 89 -0.42 -14.93 -3.02
N ILE A 90 -1.71 -14.76 -2.78
CA ILE A 90 -2.30 -14.90 -1.45
C ILE A 90 -3.03 -16.24 -1.37
N THR A 91 -2.82 -16.97 -0.29
CA THR A 91 -3.57 -18.19 -0.01
C THR A 91 -3.89 -18.27 1.47
N TRP A 92 -5.16 -18.48 1.81
CA TRP A 92 -5.55 -18.78 3.18
C TRP A 92 -5.13 -20.20 3.54
N GLN A 93 -4.38 -20.35 4.63
CA GLN A 93 -4.07 -21.66 5.20
C GLN A 93 -5.22 -22.12 6.11
N ASN A 94 -5.80 -21.18 6.85
CA ASN A 94 -7.00 -21.34 7.67
C ASN A 94 -7.57 -19.93 8.00
N ASP A 95 -8.57 -19.85 8.87
CA ASP A 95 -9.20 -18.58 9.27
C ASP A 95 -8.29 -17.61 10.06
N SER A 96 -7.18 -18.08 10.60
CA SER A 96 -6.23 -17.31 11.41
C SER A 96 -4.82 -17.24 10.83
N GLU A 97 -4.58 -17.81 9.63
CA GLU A 97 -3.28 -17.78 8.98
C GLU A 97 -3.41 -17.62 7.46
N VAL A 98 -2.72 -16.62 6.93
CA VAL A 98 -2.63 -16.34 5.50
C VAL A 98 -1.19 -16.40 5.04
N ALA A 99 -0.95 -17.11 3.94
CA ALA A 99 0.36 -17.22 3.33
C ALA A 99 0.46 -16.27 2.13
N LEU A 100 1.51 -15.43 2.15
CA LEU A 100 1.90 -14.55 1.07
C LEU A 100 3.11 -15.17 0.38
N ARG A 101 2.90 -15.59 -0.87
CA ARG A 101 3.95 -16.15 -1.71
C ARG A 101 4.51 -15.07 -2.60
N ILE A 102 5.82 -14.83 -2.47
CA ILE A 102 6.51 -13.77 -3.17
C ILE A 102 7.79 -14.32 -3.80
N PRO A 103 8.15 -13.93 -5.02
CA PRO A 103 9.42 -14.31 -5.63
C PRO A 103 10.61 -13.91 -4.76
N ARG A 104 11.62 -14.77 -4.67
CA ARG A 104 12.87 -14.50 -3.93
C ARG A 104 13.60 -13.21 -4.32
N ARG A 105 13.36 -12.70 -5.53
CA ARG A 105 13.97 -11.46 -6.04
C ARG A 105 13.26 -10.19 -5.57
N ALA A 106 12.13 -10.31 -4.88
CA ALA A 106 11.39 -9.17 -4.35
C ALA A 106 12.15 -8.49 -3.21
N THR A 107 12.12 -7.16 -3.21
CA THR A 107 12.55 -6.38 -2.04
C THR A 107 11.35 -6.08 -1.16
N ILE A 108 11.39 -6.49 0.10
CA ILE A 108 10.31 -6.26 1.08
C ILE A 108 10.68 -5.05 1.92
N ARG A 109 9.83 -4.02 1.91
CA ARG A 109 10.08 -2.77 2.66
C ARG A 109 9.35 -2.73 4.00
N HIS A 110 8.14 -3.27 4.04
CA HIS A 110 7.33 -3.30 5.24
C HIS A 110 6.57 -4.62 5.30
N PHE A 111 6.62 -5.29 6.46
CA PHE A 111 5.91 -6.54 6.71
C PHE A 111 5.57 -6.66 8.20
N GLN A 112 4.32 -6.98 8.49
CA GLN A 112 3.87 -7.33 9.83
C GLN A 112 3.48 -8.81 9.85
N ASN A 113 3.95 -9.55 10.86
CA ASN A 113 3.73 -11.00 11.01
C ASN A 113 2.29 -11.37 11.44
N GLY A 114 1.38 -10.39 11.47
CA GLY A 114 -0.02 -10.60 11.79
C GLY A 114 -0.77 -9.29 12.03
N ILE A 115 -2.10 -9.41 12.09
CA ILE A 115 -3.03 -8.34 12.45
C ILE A 115 -4.15 -8.86 13.34
N TRP A 116 -4.67 -7.95 14.16
CA TRP A 116 -5.89 -8.20 14.91
C TRP A 116 -7.11 -7.69 14.13
N VAL A 117 -8.02 -8.60 13.79
CA VAL A 117 -9.20 -8.32 12.97
C VAL A 117 -10.42 -8.97 13.59
N ASP A 118 -11.46 -8.20 13.90
CA ASP A 118 -12.73 -8.69 14.46
C ASP A 118 -12.55 -9.65 15.67
N GLY A 119 -11.67 -9.29 16.61
CA GLY A 119 -11.42 -10.12 17.80
C GLY A 119 -10.57 -11.36 17.55
N ARG A 120 -9.97 -11.50 16.37
CA ARG A 120 -9.11 -12.62 15.98
C ARG A 120 -7.73 -12.15 15.59
N TRP A 121 -6.70 -12.87 16.04
CA TRP A 121 -5.36 -12.69 15.51
C TRP A 121 -5.21 -13.49 14.22
N ILE A 122 -4.85 -12.80 13.14
CA ILE A 122 -4.51 -13.39 11.85
C ILE A 122 -3.00 -13.30 11.70
N LYS A 123 -2.34 -14.45 11.68
CA LYS A 123 -0.92 -14.57 11.39
C LYS A 123 -0.70 -14.43 9.89
N VAL A 124 0.28 -13.61 9.50
CA VAL A 124 0.70 -13.52 8.10
C VAL A 124 2.03 -14.24 7.96
N LYS A 125 2.06 -15.27 7.12
CA LYS A 125 3.28 -16.01 6.81
C LYS A 125 3.81 -15.59 5.45
N LEU A 126 5.09 -15.27 5.39
CA LEU A 126 5.79 -15.01 4.14
C LEU A 126 6.48 -16.28 3.65
N ASP A 127 6.12 -16.77 2.47
CA ASP A 127 6.78 -17.89 1.80
C ASP A 127 7.49 -17.39 0.53
N LEU A 128 8.82 -17.38 0.55
CA LEU A 128 9.62 -17.01 -0.62
C LEU A 128 9.76 -18.22 -1.55
N TYR A 129 9.46 -18.04 -2.84
CA TYR A 129 9.65 -19.08 -3.86
C TYR A 129 10.64 -18.65 -4.94
#